data_AF-A0A1F6B216-F1
#
_entry.id   AF-A0A1F6B216-F1
#
_cell.length_a   1.000
_cell.length_b   1.000
_cell.length_c   1.000
_cell.angle_alpha   90.00
_cell.angle_beta   90.00
_cell.angle_gamma   90.00
#
_symmetry.space_group_name_H-M   'P 1'
#
loop_
_entity.id
_entity.type
_entity.pdbx_description
1 polymer ?
#
loop_
_entity_poly.entity_id
_entity_poly.type
_entity_poly.pdbx_seq_one_letter_code
_entity_poly.pdbx_strand_id
1 'polypeptide(L)'
;MEWGKLAHLFVIVLMGYLPYKTIQRLRPDGLASISTGLALLMAIWFLVLSAFLILQTPNLFINVSPLHIVVFGITVAIWFAAPWILRRIGAYPVKILGDNPKWYILRAEPKTFFLKFCEVLFQQTMFAHLFFEVLVPMSTVSRMWWFTGIVGFLHLFNIFFVPSGWFFFLVSIPMGLLFSWLILGGYITITTIIHLWFYLLLVSWYWLRR
;
A
#
# COMPACT_ATOMS: atom_id res chain seq x y z
N MET A 1 -3.53 7.80 23.64
CA MET A 1 -2.82 7.95 22.36
C MET A 1 -1.49 8.59 22.67
N GLU A 2 -0.40 8.11 22.07
CA GLU A 2 0.90 8.77 22.15
C GLU A 2 1.03 9.82 21.04
N TRP A 3 0.52 11.04 21.28
CA TRP A 3 0.46 12.09 20.25
C TRP A 3 1.81 12.46 19.63
N GLY A 4 2.89 12.44 20.43
CA GLY A 4 4.24 12.67 19.93
C GLY A 4 4.69 11.61 18.92
N LYS A 5 4.38 10.33 19.19
CA LYS A 5 4.65 9.23 18.25
C LYS A 5 3.77 9.31 17.00
N LEU A 6 2.51 9.77 17.14
CA LEU A 6 1.64 10.00 15.98
C LEU A 6 2.20 11.10 15.06
N ALA A 7 2.63 12.23 15.62
CA ALA A 7 3.25 13.30 14.85
C ALA A 7 4.52 12.83 14.14
N HIS A 8 5.36 12.07 14.84
CA HIS A 8 6.56 11.45 14.26
C HIS A 8 6.21 10.51 13.09
N LEU A 9 5.21 9.63 13.27
CA LEU A 9 4.73 8.74 12.21
C LEU A 9 4.22 9.54 11.00
N PHE A 10 3.47 10.62 11.21
CA PHE A 10 3.00 11.46 10.10
C PHE A 10 4.15 12.14 9.34
N VAL A 11 5.22 12.55 10.02
CA VAL A 11 6.42 13.06 9.33
C VAL A 11 7.03 11.97 8.43
N ILE A 12 7.14 10.74 8.93
CA ILE A 12 7.66 9.60 8.14
C ILE A 12 6.75 9.29 6.96
N VAL A 13 5.42 9.28 7.16
CA VAL A 13 4.42 9.13 6.10
C VAL A 13 4.62 10.20 5.04
N LEU A 14 4.77 11.48 5.42
CA LEU A 14 4.99 12.57 4.49
C LEU A 14 6.31 12.42 3.74
N MET A 15 7.40 12.05 4.41
CA MET A 15 8.70 11.80 3.77
C MET A 15 8.66 10.64 2.77
N GLY A 16 7.90 9.58 3.06
CA GLY A 16 7.71 8.45 2.15
C GLY A 16 6.80 8.79 0.96
N TYR A 17 5.65 9.41 1.22
CA TYR A 17 4.63 9.62 0.20
C TYR A 17 4.76 10.89 -0.62
N LEU A 18 5.27 11.98 -0.05
CA LEU A 18 5.29 13.26 -0.75
C LEU A 18 6.08 13.18 -2.07
N PRO A 19 7.30 12.60 -2.13
CA PRO A 19 8.02 12.44 -3.39
C PRO A 19 7.23 11.58 -4.38
N TYR A 20 6.66 10.46 -3.91
CA TYR A 20 5.89 9.52 -4.73
C TYR A 20 4.63 10.16 -5.33
N LYS A 21 3.82 10.83 -4.50
CA LYS A 21 2.58 11.50 -4.90
C LYS A 21 2.84 12.72 -5.78
N THR A 22 3.94 13.45 -5.52
CA THR A 22 4.35 14.59 -6.35
C THR A 22 4.70 14.13 -7.76
N ILE A 23 5.49 13.07 -7.91
CA ILE A 23 5.81 12.50 -9.23
C ILE A 23 4.53 12.03 -9.93
N GLN A 24 3.65 11.33 -9.20
CA GLN A 24 2.37 10.85 -9.74
C GLN A 24 1.49 11.99 -10.27
N ARG A 25 1.45 13.13 -9.57
CA ARG A 25 0.62 14.29 -9.91
C ARG A 25 1.21 15.12 -11.05
N LEU A 26 2.50 15.44 -10.97
CA LEU A 26 3.16 16.42 -11.85
C LEU A 26 3.53 15.84 -13.22
N ARG A 27 3.70 14.52 -13.36
CA ARG A 27 4.05 13.93 -14.66
C ARG A 27 2.80 13.65 -15.52
N PRO A 28 2.84 13.88 -16.85
CA PRO A 28 1.72 13.61 -17.74
C PRO A 28 1.20 12.17 -17.64
N ASP A 29 2.12 11.19 -17.65
CA ASP A 29 1.79 9.76 -17.51
C ASP A 29 1.93 9.23 -16.07
N GLY A 30 2.01 10.13 -15.08
CA GLY A 30 2.25 9.79 -13.68
C GLY A 30 3.49 8.89 -13.51
N LEU A 31 3.33 7.81 -12.74
CA LEU A 31 4.41 6.87 -12.42
C LEU A 31 4.84 5.96 -13.58
N ALA A 32 4.12 5.94 -14.71
CA ALA A 32 4.52 5.12 -15.86
C ALA A 32 5.79 5.65 -16.55
N SER A 33 5.93 6.97 -16.58
CA SER A 33 7.05 7.67 -17.22
C SER A 33 8.34 7.70 -16.40
N ILE A 34 8.36 7.10 -15.20
CA ILE A 34 9.57 7.11 -14.37
C ILE A 34 10.59 6.12 -14.93
N SER A 35 11.88 6.46 -14.86
CA SER A 35 12.95 5.54 -15.22
C SER A 35 13.01 4.38 -14.23
N THR A 36 13.57 3.24 -14.65
CA THR A 36 13.81 2.10 -13.75
C THR A 36 14.69 2.50 -12.57
N GLY A 37 15.72 3.33 -12.79
CA GLY A 37 16.58 3.83 -11.73
C GLY A 37 15.82 4.64 -10.67
N LEU A 38 14.90 5.52 -11.09
CA LEU A 38 14.06 6.27 -10.15
C LEU A 38 13.10 5.36 -9.38
N ALA A 39 12.49 4.37 -10.05
CA ALA A 39 11.64 3.38 -9.39
C ALA A 39 12.40 2.58 -8.32
N LEU A 40 13.63 2.15 -8.62
CA LEU A 40 14.50 1.45 -7.68
C LEU A 40 14.88 2.34 -6.50
N LEU A 41 15.27 3.59 -6.75
CA LEU A 41 15.61 4.55 -5.69
C LEU A 41 14.44 4.75 -4.72
N MET A 42 13.23 4.92 -5.25
CA MET A 42 12.01 5.07 -4.43
C MET A 42 11.65 3.79 -3.68
N ALA A 43 11.85 2.62 -4.29
CA ALA A 43 11.63 1.34 -3.62
C ALA A 43 12.60 1.15 -2.45
N ILE A 44 13.89 1.46 -2.65
CA ILE A 44 14.90 1.46 -1.58
C ILE A 44 14.50 2.44 -0.49
N TRP A 45 14.04 3.64 -0.84
CA TRP A 45 13.55 4.63 0.13
C TRP A 45 12.42 4.06 1.00
N PHE A 46 11.42 3.40 0.41
CA PHE A 46 10.36 2.74 1.17
C PHE A 46 10.89 1.63 2.09
N LEU A 47 11.86 0.84 1.64
CA LEU A 47 12.47 -0.21 2.46
C LEU A 47 13.25 0.37 3.65
N VAL A 48 14.01 1.46 3.45
CA VAL A 48 14.74 2.15 4.52
C VAL A 48 13.78 2.69 5.58
N LEU A 49 12.71 3.38 5.16
CA LEU A 49 11.70 3.88 6.10
C LEU A 49 10.95 2.75 6.81
N SER A 50 10.67 1.65 6.11
CA SER A 50 10.06 0.45 6.70
C SER A 50 10.95 -0.16 7.77
N ALA A 51 12.24 -0.34 7.48
CA ALA A 51 13.21 -0.87 8.44
C ALA A 51 13.34 0.03 9.67
N PHE A 52 13.40 1.34 9.47
CA PHE A 52 13.41 2.32 10.55
C PHE A 52 12.18 2.19 11.46
N LEU A 53 10.97 2.12 10.89
CA LEU A 53 9.73 1.95 11.66
C LEU A 53 9.68 0.62 12.41
N ILE A 54 10.13 -0.49 11.81
CA ILE A 54 10.19 -1.80 12.47
C ILE A 54 11.13 -1.75 13.68
N LEU A 55 12.32 -1.14 13.55
CA LEU A 55 13.27 -0.99 14.65
C LEU A 55 12.69 -0.19 15.82
N GLN A 56 11.77 0.73 15.54
CA GLN A 56 11.04 1.49 16.54
C GLN A 56 9.79 0.78 17.08
N THR A 57 9.51 -0.46 16.66
CA THR A 57 8.33 -1.23 17.05
C THR A 57 8.75 -2.55 17.73
N PRO A 58 9.44 -2.51 18.89
CA PRO A 58 10.02 -3.70 19.51
C PRO A 58 8.97 -4.73 19.98
N ASN A 59 7.74 -4.30 20.25
CA ASN A 59 6.65 -5.15 20.72
C ASN A 59 5.79 -5.72 19.58
N LEU A 60 6.32 -5.70 18.35
CA LEU A 60 5.60 -6.22 17.18
C LEU A 60 5.37 -7.73 17.31
N PHE A 61 4.10 -8.12 17.38
CA PHE A 61 3.71 -9.53 17.36
C PHE A 61 3.50 -10.00 15.92
N ILE A 62 4.19 -11.08 15.51
CA ILE A 62 4.06 -11.67 14.18
C ILE A 62 3.80 -13.17 14.31
N ASN A 63 2.71 -13.63 13.70
CA ASN A 63 2.42 -15.05 13.56
C ASN A 63 3.28 -15.65 12.42
N VAL A 64 4.25 -16.47 12.80
CA VAL A 64 5.21 -17.12 11.88
C VAL A 64 4.78 -18.52 11.43
N SER A 65 3.48 -18.80 11.39
CA SER A 65 2.96 -20.09 10.89
C SER A 65 3.51 -20.41 9.49
N PRO A 66 4.04 -21.64 9.26
CA PRO A 66 4.56 -22.05 7.96
C PRO A 66 3.55 -21.91 6.82
N LEU A 67 2.26 -22.15 7.11
CA LEU A 67 1.19 -21.99 6.13
C LEU A 67 1.11 -20.55 5.62
N HIS A 68 1.16 -19.56 6.51
CA HIS A 68 1.10 -18.15 6.11
C HIS A 68 2.33 -17.74 5.30
N ILE A 69 3.51 -18.26 5.66
CA ILE A 69 4.75 -18.01 4.92
C ILE A 69 4.67 -18.57 3.50
N VAL A 70 4.19 -19.81 3.34
CA VAL A 70 4.02 -20.45 2.03
C VAL A 70 3.00 -19.68 1.16
N VAL A 71 1.83 -19.34 1.71
CA VAL A 71 0.81 -18.58 0.98
C VAL A 71 1.31 -17.19 0.61
N PHE A 72 2.08 -16.54 1.49
CA PHE A 72 2.71 -15.26 1.18
C PHE A 72 3.73 -15.40 0.06
N GLY A 73 4.59 -16.42 0.10
CA GLY A 73 5.56 -16.72 -0.97
C GLY A 73 4.88 -16.94 -2.33
N ILE A 74 3.80 -17.71 -2.38
CA ILE A 74 2.99 -17.90 -3.59
C ILE A 74 2.41 -16.56 -4.08
N THR A 75 1.86 -15.75 -3.16
CA THR A 75 1.32 -14.42 -3.50
C THR A 75 2.38 -13.50 -4.08
N VAL A 76 3.59 -13.49 -3.50
CA VAL A 76 4.73 -12.72 -4.00
C VAL A 76 5.12 -13.18 -5.40
N ALA A 77 5.22 -14.49 -5.64
CA ALA A 77 5.53 -15.04 -6.95
C ALA A 77 4.49 -14.64 -8.01
N ILE A 78 3.19 -14.75 -7.68
CA ILE A 78 2.09 -14.32 -8.55
C ILE A 78 2.17 -12.81 -8.83
N TRP A 79 2.39 -12.00 -7.78
CA TRP A 79 2.49 -10.55 -7.90
C TRP A 79 3.57 -10.13 -8.89
N PHE A 80 4.77 -10.70 -8.75
CA PHE A 80 5.86 -10.39 -9.66
C PHE A 80 5.63 -10.98 -11.05
N ALA A 81 5.00 -12.14 -11.20
CA ALA A 81 4.65 -12.71 -12.50
C ALA A 81 3.56 -11.91 -13.26
N ALA A 82 2.65 -11.25 -12.54
CA ALA A 82 1.48 -10.56 -13.05
C ALA A 82 1.74 -9.59 -14.23
N PRO A 83 2.73 -8.67 -14.20
CA PRO A 83 2.98 -7.76 -15.32
C PRO A 83 3.24 -8.49 -16.64
N TRP A 84 3.91 -9.65 -16.64
CA TRP A 84 4.14 -10.43 -17.86
C TRP A 84 2.88 -11.18 -18.31
N ILE A 85 2.10 -11.70 -17.37
CA ILE A 85 0.84 -12.39 -17.66
C ILE A 85 -0.17 -11.40 -18.25
N LEU A 86 -0.43 -10.29 -17.56
CA LEU A 86 -1.40 -9.27 -17.98
C LEU A 86 -1.09 -8.71 -19.37
N ARG A 87 0.19 -8.47 -19.68
CA ARG A 87 0.62 -8.05 -21.03
C ARG A 87 0.27 -9.05 -22.13
N ARG A 88 0.22 -10.35 -21.83
CA ARG A 88 -0.11 -11.41 -22.80
C ARG A 88 -1.62 -11.65 -22.94
N ILE A 89 -2.38 -11.53 -21.84
CA ILE A 89 -3.81 -11.92 -21.83
C ILE A 89 -4.77 -10.76 -22.09
N GLY A 90 -4.39 -9.52 -21.77
CA GLY A 90 -5.30 -8.39 -21.93
C GLY A 90 -5.01 -7.55 -23.16
N ALA A 91 -6.06 -6.92 -23.67
CA ALA A 91 -5.92 -5.89 -24.68
C ALA A 91 -5.23 -4.69 -24.02
N TYR A 92 -4.13 -4.19 -24.59
CA TYR A 92 -3.55 -2.91 -24.15
C TYR A 92 -4.62 -1.85 -24.39
N PRO A 93 -5.26 -1.27 -23.35
CA PRO A 93 -6.35 -0.35 -23.54
C PRO A 93 -5.74 1.01 -23.90
N VAL A 94 -5.27 1.14 -25.15
CA VAL A 94 -4.74 2.39 -25.72
C VAL A 94 -5.73 3.52 -25.46
N LYS A 95 -7.03 3.22 -25.57
CA LYS A 95 -8.13 4.17 -25.38
C LYS A 95 -8.29 4.62 -23.92
N ILE A 96 -8.29 3.69 -22.95
CA ILE A 96 -8.49 4.02 -21.53
C ILE A 96 -7.23 4.63 -20.90
N LEU A 97 -6.04 4.20 -21.34
CA LEU A 97 -4.77 4.83 -20.98
C LEU A 97 -4.61 6.23 -21.59
N GLY A 98 -5.20 6.49 -22.76
CA GLY A 98 -5.24 7.80 -23.41
C GLY A 98 -6.16 8.78 -22.70
N ASP A 99 -7.34 8.33 -22.27
CA ASP A 99 -8.33 9.22 -21.65
C ASP A 99 -8.01 9.56 -20.19
N ASN A 100 -7.36 8.64 -19.43
CA ASN A 100 -7.14 8.81 -17.99
C ASN A 100 -5.81 8.22 -17.48
N PRO A 101 -4.64 8.66 -17.99
CA PRO A 101 -3.34 8.06 -17.72
C PRO A 101 -2.93 8.07 -16.23
N LYS A 102 -3.49 8.98 -15.43
CA LYS A 102 -3.20 9.15 -13.99
C LYS A 102 -4.06 8.28 -13.05
N TRP A 103 -5.13 7.65 -13.56
CA TRP A 103 -6.07 6.88 -12.74
C TRP A 103 -5.55 5.49 -12.41
N TYR A 104 -4.60 5.00 -13.21
CA TYR A 104 -3.98 3.69 -13.04
C TYR A 104 -2.81 3.76 -12.06
N ILE A 105 -3.08 3.38 -10.81
CA ILE A 105 -2.07 3.30 -9.73
C ILE A 105 -0.99 2.26 -10.05
N LEU A 106 -1.29 1.23 -10.85
CA LEU A 106 -0.29 0.40 -11.51
C LEU A 106 -0.65 0.19 -12.98
N ARG A 107 0.32 0.47 -13.86
CA ARG A 107 0.37 -0.15 -15.18
C ARG A 107 1.02 -1.53 -15.06
N ALA A 108 0.76 -2.41 -16.01
CA ALA A 108 1.40 -3.74 -16.11
C ALA A 108 2.89 -3.63 -16.52
N GLU A 109 3.69 -2.89 -15.75
CA GLU A 109 5.14 -2.77 -15.93
C GLU A 109 5.87 -3.36 -14.72
N PRO A 110 6.96 -4.13 -14.92
CA PRO A 110 7.68 -4.72 -13.79
C PRO A 110 8.15 -3.68 -12.75
N LYS A 111 8.64 -2.52 -13.20
CA LYS A 111 9.13 -1.45 -12.31
C LYS A 111 8.03 -0.86 -11.40
N THR A 112 6.80 -0.73 -11.90
CA THR A 112 5.68 -0.18 -11.12
C THR A 112 5.14 -1.22 -10.13
N PHE A 113 5.15 -2.51 -10.49
CA PHE A 113 4.82 -3.62 -9.60
C PHE A 113 5.81 -3.75 -8.44
N PHE A 114 7.11 -3.62 -8.71
CA PHE A 114 8.14 -3.62 -7.66
C PHE A 114 8.00 -2.41 -6.73
N LEU A 115 7.89 -1.21 -7.30
CA LEU A 115 7.69 0.01 -6.51
C LEU A 115 6.46 -0.09 -5.61
N LYS A 116 5.34 -0.58 -6.15
CA LYS A 116 4.09 -0.74 -5.38
C LYS A 116 4.22 -1.80 -4.29
N PHE A 117 4.92 -2.90 -4.56
CA PHE A 117 5.18 -3.92 -3.54
C PHE A 117 5.89 -3.30 -2.34
N CYS A 118 6.95 -2.52 -2.55
CA CYS A 118 7.67 -1.83 -1.49
C CYS A 118 6.81 -0.77 -0.78
N GLU A 119 5.95 -0.04 -1.52
CA GLU A 119 4.97 0.88 -0.92
C GLU A 119 3.99 0.13 0.00
N VAL A 120 3.51 -1.05 -0.39
CA VAL A 120 2.62 -1.88 0.44
C VAL A 120 3.36 -2.35 1.70
N LEU A 121 4.62 -2.79 1.59
CA LEU A 121 5.41 -3.14 2.77
C LEU A 121 5.56 -1.94 3.72
N PHE A 122 5.82 -0.75 3.19
CA PHE A 122 5.86 0.48 3.97
C PHE A 122 4.52 0.76 4.65
N GLN A 123 3.39 0.56 3.98
CA GLN A 123 2.06 0.67 4.60
C GLN A 123 1.88 -0.28 5.78
N GLN A 124 2.27 -1.54 5.62
CA GLN A 124 2.12 -2.52 6.70
C GLN A 124 3.01 -2.19 7.91
N THR A 125 4.22 -1.68 7.70
CA THR A 125 5.08 -1.24 8.80
C THR A 125 4.55 0.00 9.51
N MET A 126 4.00 0.97 8.78
CA MET A 126 3.30 2.11 9.39
C MET A 126 2.08 1.66 10.19
N PHE A 127 1.29 0.71 9.67
CA PHE A 127 0.11 0.20 10.38
C PHE A 127 0.51 -0.53 11.66
N ALA A 128 1.54 -1.36 11.59
CA ALA A 128 2.13 -2.00 12.76
C ALA A 128 2.58 -0.96 13.80
N HIS A 129 3.37 0.04 13.40
CA HIS A 129 3.82 1.09 14.32
C HIS A 129 2.65 1.87 14.93
N LEU A 130 1.62 2.19 14.14
CA LEU A 130 0.41 2.85 14.63
C LEU A 130 -0.28 2.01 15.72
N PHE A 131 -0.42 0.70 15.55
CA PHE A 131 -1.06 -0.16 16.56
C PHE A 131 -0.21 -0.44 17.79
N PHE A 132 1.06 -0.74 17.59
CA PHE A 132 1.95 -1.28 18.62
C PHE A 132 2.77 -0.21 19.33
N GLU A 133 2.79 1.03 18.84
CA GLU A 133 3.53 2.12 19.50
C GLU A 133 2.68 3.37 19.75
N VAL A 134 1.84 3.78 18.80
CA VAL A 134 1.10 5.05 18.89
C VAL A 134 -0.23 4.89 19.64
N LEU A 135 -0.99 3.84 19.34
CA LEU A 135 -2.33 3.61 19.88
C LEU A 135 -2.33 2.76 21.17
N VAL A 136 -1.15 2.38 21.67
CA VAL A 136 -0.98 1.49 22.85
C VAL A 136 -1.80 1.88 24.08
N PRO A 137 -1.92 3.15 24.48
CA PRO A 137 -2.65 3.49 25.71
C PRO A 137 -4.17 3.23 25.63
N MET A 138 -4.71 2.92 24.45
CA MET A 138 -6.15 2.72 24.25
C MET A 138 -6.55 1.25 24.35
N SER A 139 -7.83 1.01 24.66
CA SER A 139 -8.46 -0.32 24.55
C SER A 139 -8.46 -0.83 23.10
N THR A 140 -8.45 -2.15 22.91
CA THR A 140 -8.41 -2.80 21.58
C THR A 140 -9.45 -2.24 20.62
N VAL A 141 -10.71 -2.15 21.05
CA VAL A 141 -11.81 -1.60 20.23
C VAL A 141 -11.54 -0.16 19.83
N SER A 142 -11.07 0.67 20.76
CA SER A 142 -10.72 2.06 20.46
C SER A 142 -9.55 2.17 19.49
N ARG A 143 -8.53 1.30 19.60
CA ARG A 143 -7.41 1.25 18.65
C ARG A 143 -7.91 0.98 17.23
N MET A 144 -8.82 0.03 17.05
CA MET A 144 -9.36 -0.32 15.73
C MET A 144 -10.11 0.85 15.08
N TRP A 145 -10.94 1.56 15.85
CA TRP A 145 -11.66 2.73 15.34
C TRP A 145 -10.74 3.90 15.02
N TRP A 146 -9.78 4.20 15.91
CA TRP A 146 -8.80 5.26 15.66
C TRP A 146 -7.90 4.95 14.46
N PHE A 147 -7.45 3.71 14.32
CA PHE A 147 -6.72 3.27 13.14
C PHE A 147 -7.54 3.47 11.87
N THR A 148 -8.78 3.00 11.86
CA THR A 148 -9.68 3.12 10.69
C THR A 148 -9.94 4.58 10.33
N GLY A 149 -10.15 5.43 11.33
CA GLY A 149 -10.32 6.88 11.14
C GLY A 149 -9.07 7.56 10.58
N ILE A 150 -7.88 7.27 11.12
CA ILE A 150 -6.61 7.83 10.65
C ILE A 150 -6.32 7.37 9.21
N VAL A 151 -6.44 6.07 8.93
CA VAL A 151 -6.21 5.51 7.59
C VAL A 151 -7.25 6.04 6.59
N GLY A 152 -8.52 6.13 7.00
CA GLY A 152 -9.58 6.74 6.21
C GLY A 152 -9.27 8.20 5.86
N PHE A 153 -8.82 9.00 6.82
CA PHE A 153 -8.41 10.38 6.57
C PHE A 153 -7.22 10.50 5.61
N LEU A 154 -6.20 9.64 5.76
CA LEU A 154 -5.08 9.56 4.82
C LEU A 154 -5.55 9.18 3.40
N HIS A 155 -6.53 8.28 3.27
CA HIS A 155 -7.10 7.95 1.98
C HIS A 155 -7.98 9.05 1.40
N LEU A 156 -8.70 9.80 2.23
CA LEU A 156 -9.49 10.96 1.82
C LEU A 156 -8.60 12.01 1.13
N PHE A 157 -7.38 12.25 1.64
CA PHE A 157 -6.43 13.15 0.98
C PHE A 157 -6.06 12.71 -0.44
N ASN A 158 -6.17 11.42 -0.79
CA ASN A 158 -5.88 10.97 -2.16
C ASN A 158 -6.86 11.57 -3.19
N ILE A 159 -8.03 12.07 -2.79
CA ILE A 159 -8.97 12.76 -3.69
C ILE A 159 -8.31 13.97 -4.36
N PHE A 160 -7.36 14.63 -3.70
CA PHE A 160 -6.62 15.76 -4.29
C PHE A 160 -5.56 15.33 -5.32
N PHE A 161 -5.25 14.04 -5.41
CA PHE A 161 -4.19 13.50 -6.27
C PHE A 161 -4.71 12.60 -7.39
N VAL A 162 -5.81 11.86 -7.16
CA VAL A 162 -6.39 10.92 -8.13
C VAL A 162 -7.93 10.98 -8.11
N PRO A 163 -8.61 10.99 -9.27
CA PRO A 163 -10.08 11.02 -9.31
C PRO A 163 -10.78 9.81 -8.69
N SER A 164 -10.11 8.65 -8.70
CA SER A 164 -10.58 7.44 -8.01
C SER A 164 -10.40 7.49 -6.48
N GLY A 165 -9.95 8.61 -5.91
CA GLY A 165 -9.70 8.77 -4.47
C GLY A 165 -10.90 8.40 -3.59
N TRP A 166 -12.12 8.70 -4.05
CA TRP A 166 -13.36 8.34 -3.33
C TRP A 166 -13.54 6.83 -3.18
N PHE A 167 -13.21 6.05 -4.20
CA PHE A 167 -13.28 4.59 -4.13
C PHE A 167 -12.32 4.04 -3.07
N PHE A 168 -11.08 4.53 -3.06
CA PHE A 168 -10.09 4.12 -2.04
C PHE A 168 -10.49 4.53 -0.63
N PHE A 169 -11.08 5.72 -0.46
CA PHE A 169 -11.62 6.16 0.82
C PHE A 169 -12.72 5.20 1.31
N LEU A 170 -13.73 4.92 0.49
CA LEU A 170 -14.85 4.05 0.87
C LEU A 170 -14.38 2.63 1.22
N VAL A 171 -13.47 2.06 0.42
CA VAL A 171 -12.91 0.72 0.66
C VAL A 171 -12.02 0.69 1.91
N SER A 172 -11.35 1.80 2.26
CA SER A 172 -10.47 1.85 3.42
C SER A 172 -11.18 1.69 4.76
N ILE A 173 -12.49 1.93 4.85
CA ILE A 173 -13.25 1.77 6.09
C ILE A 173 -13.38 0.28 6.47
N PRO A 174 -14.01 -0.60 5.65
CA PRO A 174 -14.08 -2.03 5.96
C PRO A 174 -12.70 -2.69 5.95
N MET A 175 -11.78 -2.29 5.06
CA MET A 175 -10.40 -2.80 5.09
C MET A 175 -9.65 -2.36 6.36
N GLY A 176 -9.90 -1.15 6.85
CA GLY A 176 -9.30 -0.62 8.07
C GLY A 176 -9.66 -1.48 9.28
N LEU A 177 -10.95 -1.80 9.45
CA LEU A 177 -11.40 -2.69 10.53
C LEU A 177 -10.82 -4.11 10.41
N LEU A 178 -10.85 -4.69 9.20
CA LEU A 178 -10.29 -6.01 8.92
C LEU A 178 -8.78 -6.07 9.22
N PHE A 179 -8.03 -5.08 8.73
CA PHE A 179 -6.59 -4.99 8.96
C PHE A 179 -6.27 -4.75 10.43
N SER A 180 -7.09 -3.95 11.12
CA SER A 180 -6.93 -3.77 12.57
C SER A 180 -6.99 -5.10 13.31
N TRP A 181 -8.02 -5.89 13.01
CA TRP A 181 -8.22 -7.20 13.65
C TRP A 181 -7.07 -8.16 13.34
N LEU A 182 -6.66 -8.25 12.07
CA LEU A 182 -5.58 -9.13 11.64
C LEU A 182 -4.21 -8.72 12.21
N ILE A 183 -3.86 -7.43 12.18
CA ILE A 183 -2.56 -6.93 12.67
C ILE A 183 -2.44 -7.12 14.19
N LEU A 184 -3.50 -6.82 14.95
CA LEU A 184 -3.51 -7.05 16.39
C LEU A 184 -3.41 -8.54 16.74
N GLY A 185 -3.93 -9.44 15.88
CA GLY A 185 -3.75 -10.89 15.97
C GLY A 185 -2.40 -11.41 15.46
N GLY A 186 -1.49 -10.53 15.03
CA GLY A 186 -0.17 -10.90 14.49
C GLY A 186 -0.17 -11.40 13.04
N TYR A 187 -1.30 -11.32 12.34
CA TYR A 187 -1.46 -11.81 10.96
C TYR A 187 -1.06 -10.77 9.91
N ILE A 188 0.08 -10.10 10.10
CA ILE A 188 0.56 -9.04 9.19
C ILE A 188 0.79 -9.59 7.78
N THR A 189 1.31 -10.80 7.65
CA THR A 189 1.47 -11.47 6.34
C THR A 189 0.15 -11.61 5.60
N ILE A 190 -0.94 -11.97 6.30
CA ILE A 190 -2.29 -12.04 5.73
C ILE A 190 -2.77 -10.65 5.29
N THR A 191 -2.55 -9.61 6.08
CA THR A 191 -2.90 -8.24 5.66
C THR A 191 -2.14 -7.81 4.41
N THR A 192 -0.86 -8.14 4.29
CA THR A 192 -0.07 -7.90 3.08
C THR A 192 -0.64 -8.66 1.88
N ILE A 193 -0.99 -9.93 2.03
CA ILE A 193 -1.61 -10.75 0.98
C ILE A 193 -2.90 -10.08 0.48
N ILE A 194 -3.82 -9.75 1.39
CA ILE A 194 -5.09 -9.10 1.04
C ILE A 194 -4.83 -7.77 0.32
N HIS A 195 -3.87 -6.97 0.80
CA HIS A 195 -3.56 -5.68 0.20
C HIS A 195 -3.01 -5.81 -1.23
N LEU A 196 -2.10 -6.76 -1.45
CA LEU A 196 -1.56 -7.06 -2.78
C LEU A 196 -2.67 -7.58 -3.71
N TRP A 197 -3.47 -8.55 -3.27
CA TRP A 197 -4.57 -9.06 -4.08
C TRP A 197 -5.62 -8.00 -4.41
N PHE A 198 -5.93 -7.09 -3.48
CA PHE A 198 -6.80 -5.95 -3.76
C PHE A 198 -6.28 -5.11 -4.94
N TYR A 199 -4.99 -4.74 -4.94
CA TYR A 199 -4.40 -4.01 -6.06
C TYR A 199 -4.35 -4.85 -7.34
N LEU A 200 -4.01 -6.13 -7.25
CA LEU A 200 -3.93 -7.00 -8.42
C LEU A 200 -5.28 -7.19 -9.09
N LEU A 201 -6.34 -7.43 -8.31
CA LEU A 201 -7.72 -7.51 -8.79
C LEU A 201 -8.17 -6.19 -9.40
N LEU A 202 -7.87 -5.06 -8.76
CA LEU A 202 -8.22 -3.74 -9.27
C LEU A 202 -7.57 -3.49 -10.63
N VAL A 203 -6.27 -3.74 -10.75
CA VAL A 203 -5.52 -3.58 -12.02
C VAL A 203 -6.04 -4.55 -13.07
N SER A 204 -6.28 -5.80 -12.70
CA SER A 204 -6.76 -6.84 -13.63
C SER A 204 -8.18 -6.55 -14.12
N TRP A 205 -9.08 -6.09 -13.26
CA TRP A 205 -10.45 -5.72 -13.63
C TRP A 205 -10.47 -4.69 -14.76
N TYR A 206 -9.72 -3.60 -14.60
CA TYR A 206 -9.63 -2.60 -15.67
C TYR A 206 -8.97 -3.11 -16.94
N TRP A 207 -8.07 -4.08 -16.85
CA TRP A 207 -7.35 -4.64 -17.99
C TRP A 207 -8.16 -5.70 -18.76
N LEU A 208 -9.10 -6.37 -18.07
CA LEU A 208 -9.94 -7.43 -18.63
C LEU A 208 -11.34 -6.94 -19.04
N ARG A 209 -11.76 -5.76 -18.56
CA ARG A 209 -13.01 -5.11 -18.98
C ARG A 209 -12.85 -4.56 -20.40
N ARG A 210 -13.19 -5.41 -21.37
CA ARG A 210 -13.35 -5.08 -22.80
C ARG A 210 -14.50 -4.11 -23.01
#